data_AF-A0A956WNN9-F1
#
_entry.id   AF-A0A956WNN9-F1
#
_cell.length_a   1.000
_cell.length_b   1.000
_cell.length_c   1.000
_cell.angle_alpha   90.00
_cell.angle_beta   90.00
_cell.angle_gamma   90.00
#
_symmetry.space_group_name_H-M   'P 1'
#
loop_
_entity.id
_entity.type
_entity.pdbx_description
1 polymer ?
#
loop_
_entity_poly.entity_id
_entity_poly.type
_entity_poly.pdbx_seq_one_letter_code
_entity_poly.pdbx_strand_id
1 'polypeptide(L)'
;MTRRREGLLVMTLFIVAMLASGMFWAVLPAEYRENQSTDYALAYEPVARNIVAGRGVTLEGDIATRYPPGFAVLLAGVFRLGDALHVADETMVLAFRLLCVGLAVVLIYGLARLLWSPRAALIPAVAWMTYPFALWLTKQPNSEVPFIPVFFAAMLVFWWALLRERGGGARAGAFYLAAGALSGAAMLIRPAALGLSIVMALLVLLFAARATALRTRLLYGALVVLGSILVVLPWEAAVYARTSAIIPLSSGGPATIYDGLTFLAVPKDYRREVAIPEDVADLMWAIHERRAEATTTGGVFTVLADEARVAPAAFIKLMLIKLARSWYGIDSRVMERPTLLIQIVYLLLATWGTLYCVRQGGAARRLIGGNWLIVFYFWAMTFTVIPLLRYMTPVMGLLMLPLPGVYYSLIAWRQKRVIGTVSPDY
;
A
#
# COMPACT_ATOMS: atom_id res chain seq x y z
N MET A 1 1.86 1.33 31.32
CA MET A 1 2.76 2.45 30.96
C MET A 1 1.96 3.74 31.09
N THR A 2 2.49 4.80 31.71
CA THR A 2 1.74 6.06 31.84
C THR A 2 1.58 6.72 30.47
N ARG A 3 0.50 7.49 30.26
CA ARG A 3 0.26 8.21 28.98
C ARG A 3 1.47 9.06 28.56
N ARG A 4 2.14 9.69 29.53
CA ARG A 4 3.37 10.47 29.29
C ARG A 4 4.52 9.63 28.74
N ARG A 5 4.75 8.43 29.30
CA ARG A 5 5.78 7.49 28.79
C ARG A 5 5.43 6.98 27.39
N GLU A 6 4.14 6.80 27.08
CA GLU A 6 3.69 6.40 25.74
C GLU A 6 3.88 7.51 24.71
N GLY A 7 3.57 8.75 25.06
CA GLY A 7 3.86 9.91 24.20
C GLY A 7 5.35 10.04 23.88
N LEU A 8 6.22 9.90 24.89
CA LEU A 8 7.67 9.92 24.70
C LEU A 8 8.15 8.77 23.81
N LEU A 9 7.61 7.57 23.98
CA LEU A 9 7.93 6.42 23.12
C LEU A 9 7.53 6.67 21.66
N VAL A 10 6.33 7.20 21.42
CA VAL A 10 5.84 7.52 20.07
C VAL A 10 6.73 8.58 19.40
N MET A 11 7.09 9.64 20.12
CA MET A 11 8.00 10.68 19.61
C MET A 11 9.39 10.11 19.33
N THR A 12 9.90 9.22 20.20
CA THR A 12 11.19 8.56 19.98
C THR A 12 11.15 7.67 18.75
N LEU A 13 10.10 6.87 18.57
CA LEU A 13 9.90 6.04 17.37
C LEU A 13 9.88 6.88 16.09
N PHE A 14 9.16 8.00 16.11
CA PHE A 14 9.10 8.93 14.98
C PHE A 14 10.49 9.44 14.59
N ILE A 15 11.25 9.96 15.56
CA ILE A 15 12.60 10.50 15.33
C ILE A 15 13.56 9.40 14.87
N VAL A 16 13.56 8.24 15.54
CA VAL A 16 14.45 7.13 15.19
C VAL A 16 14.15 6.61 13.78
N ALA A 17 12.88 6.55 13.37
CA ALA A 17 12.51 6.16 12.01
C ALA A 17 13.06 7.13 10.96
N MET A 18 12.92 8.44 11.19
CA MET A 18 13.50 9.46 10.31
C MET A 18 15.02 9.32 10.22
N LEU A 19 15.71 9.17 11.36
CA LEU A 19 17.16 9.03 11.39
C LEU A 19 17.62 7.73 10.71
N ALA A 20 16.95 6.60 10.96
CA ALA A 20 17.28 5.32 10.36
C ALA A 20 17.15 5.36 8.83
N SER A 21 16.06 5.93 8.30
CA SER A 21 15.87 6.06 6.86
C SER A 21 16.80 7.09 6.23
N GLY A 22 16.99 8.25 6.87
CA GLY A 22 17.96 9.25 6.40
C GLY A 22 19.38 8.70 6.34
N MET A 23 19.80 7.96 7.37
CA MET A 23 21.10 7.28 7.41
C MET A 23 21.19 6.22 6.31
N PHE A 24 20.16 5.37 6.14
CA PHE A 24 20.12 4.38 5.07
C PHE A 24 20.30 5.04 3.70
N TRP A 25 19.60 6.14 3.41
CA TRP A 25 19.74 6.85 2.13
C TRP A 25 21.10 7.50 1.94
N ALA A 26 21.71 8.03 3.00
CA ALA A 26 23.01 8.68 2.96
C ALA A 26 24.15 7.70 2.68
N VAL A 27 24.04 6.45 3.17
CA VAL A 27 25.09 5.42 2.99
C VAL A 27 24.93 4.60 1.70
N LEU A 28 23.86 4.81 0.93
CA LEU A 28 23.68 4.09 -0.33
C LEU A 28 24.79 4.47 -1.34
N PRO A 29 25.35 3.49 -2.06
CA PRO A 29 26.20 3.74 -3.23
C PRO A 29 25.55 4.75 -4.19
N ALA A 30 26.37 5.57 -4.87
CA ALA A 30 25.89 6.63 -5.75
C ALA A 30 24.89 6.13 -6.80
N GLU A 31 25.20 4.99 -7.45
CA GLU A 31 24.34 4.29 -8.41
C GLU A 31 22.93 3.95 -7.88
N TYR A 32 22.79 3.77 -6.56
CA TYR A 32 21.53 3.45 -5.92
C TYR A 32 20.86 4.66 -5.27
N ARG A 33 21.50 5.83 -5.24
CA ARG A 33 20.87 7.06 -4.75
C ARG A 33 19.96 7.68 -5.79
N GLU A 34 20.27 7.51 -7.07
CA GLU A 34 19.50 8.10 -8.17
C GLU A 34 18.03 7.63 -8.19
N ASN A 35 17.19 8.56 -8.63
CA ASN A 35 15.77 8.29 -8.82
C ASN A 35 15.57 7.51 -10.12
N GLN A 36 15.06 6.30 -10.01
CA GLN A 36 14.82 5.41 -11.16
C GLN A 36 13.45 5.66 -11.78
N SER A 37 12.55 6.37 -11.09
CA SER A 37 11.20 6.66 -11.53
C SER A 37 11.16 8.02 -12.23
N THR A 38 10.76 8.03 -13.51
CA THR A 38 10.56 9.26 -14.27
C THR A 38 9.25 9.98 -13.93
N ASP A 39 8.32 9.31 -13.23
CA ASP A 39 6.99 9.86 -12.93
C ASP A 39 7.04 11.18 -12.16
N TYR A 40 8.03 11.31 -11.26
CA TYR A 40 8.22 12.54 -10.49
C TYR A 40 8.53 13.73 -11.40
N ALA A 41 9.59 13.61 -12.20
CA ALA A 41 10.07 14.70 -13.04
C ALA A 41 9.14 14.98 -14.23
N LEU A 42 8.51 13.95 -14.81
CA LEU A 42 7.69 14.09 -16.00
C LEU A 42 6.22 14.42 -15.73
N ALA A 43 5.72 14.15 -14.51
CA ALA A 43 4.30 14.35 -14.22
C ALA A 43 4.05 15.05 -12.88
N TYR A 44 4.54 14.50 -11.76
CA TYR A 44 4.13 15.01 -10.44
C TYR A 44 4.69 16.41 -10.14
N GLU A 45 5.98 16.64 -10.38
CA GLU A 45 6.61 17.95 -10.14
C GLU A 45 6.04 19.04 -11.06
N PRO A 46 5.96 18.86 -12.39
CA PRO A 46 5.40 19.88 -13.28
C PRO A 46 3.97 20.28 -12.91
N VAL A 47 3.11 19.31 -12.57
CA VAL A 47 1.74 19.58 -12.12
C VAL A 47 1.74 20.33 -10.79
N ALA A 48 2.59 19.94 -9.83
CA ALA A 48 2.73 20.66 -8.56
C ALA A 48 3.15 22.12 -8.78
N ARG A 49 4.13 22.38 -9.66
CA ARG A 49 4.55 23.74 -10.03
C ARG A 49 3.42 24.55 -10.66
N ASN A 50 2.62 23.92 -11.52
CA ASN A 50 1.43 24.56 -12.11
C ASN A 50 0.40 24.95 -11.05
N ILE A 51 0.17 24.12 -10.03
CA ILE A 51 -0.69 24.45 -8.90
C ILE A 51 -0.12 25.64 -8.12
N VAL A 52 1.18 25.64 -7.81
CA VAL A 52 1.84 26.76 -7.09
C VAL A 52 1.63 28.07 -7.84
N ALA A 53 1.85 28.05 -9.16
CA ALA A 53 1.70 29.20 -10.06
C ALA A 53 0.24 29.60 -10.38
N GLY A 54 -0.76 28.95 -9.76
CA GLY A 54 -2.17 29.29 -9.95
C GLY A 54 -2.80 28.77 -11.26
N ARG A 55 -2.11 27.91 -12.00
CA ARG A 55 -2.61 27.29 -13.25
C ARG A 55 -3.48 26.04 -13.03
N GLY A 56 -3.66 25.63 -11.77
CA GLY A 56 -4.44 24.45 -11.40
C GLY A 56 -3.71 23.13 -11.65
N VAL A 57 -4.45 22.02 -11.63
CA VAL A 57 -3.93 20.65 -11.83
C VAL A 57 -3.81 20.37 -13.33
N THR A 58 -2.84 21.01 -13.97
CA THR A 58 -2.65 20.95 -15.42
C THR A 58 -1.26 20.45 -15.81
N LEU A 59 -1.14 19.86 -17.00
CA LEU A 59 0.11 19.48 -17.65
C LEU A 59 -0.03 19.82 -19.14
N GLU A 60 0.95 20.52 -19.70
CA GLU A 60 0.92 20.95 -21.13
C GLU A 60 -0.34 21.76 -21.52
N GLY A 61 -0.97 22.42 -20.55
CA GLY A 61 -2.18 23.25 -20.76
C GLY A 61 -3.50 22.51 -20.52
N ASP A 62 -3.48 21.18 -20.54
CA ASP A 62 -4.66 20.34 -20.29
C ASP A 62 -4.76 19.89 -18.83
N ILE A 63 -5.96 19.45 -18.42
CA ILE A 63 -6.15 18.84 -17.11
C ILE A 63 -5.33 17.53 -17.01
N ALA A 64 -4.49 17.43 -15.99
CA ALA A 64 -3.59 16.28 -15.83
C ALA A 64 -4.37 15.06 -15.30
N THR A 65 -4.77 14.16 -16.19
CA THR A 65 -5.59 12.98 -15.85
C THR A 65 -4.79 11.68 -15.72
N ARG A 66 -3.51 11.66 -16.12
CA ARG A 66 -2.69 10.44 -16.10
C ARG A 66 -2.55 9.87 -14.69
N TYR A 67 -2.33 10.72 -13.70
CA TYR A 67 -2.22 10.33 -12.30
C TYR A 67 -3.24 11.09 -11.44
N PRO A 68 -3.71 10.49 -10.34
CA PRO A 68 -4.55 11.21 -9.38
C PRO A 68 -3.84 12.43 -8.80
N PRO A 69 -4.57 13.49 -8.42
CA PRO A 69 -3.99 14.82 -8.15
C PRO A 69 -3.33 14.93 -6.77
N GLY A 70 -3.64 14.02 -5.84
CA GLY A 70 -3.33 14.15 -4.43
C GLY A 70 -1.83 14.25 -4.15
N PHE A 71 -0.99 13.51 -4.87
CA PHE A 71 0.46 13.64 -4.67
C PHE A 71 1.00 14.99 -5.18
N ALA A 72 0.55 15.46 -6.35
CA ALA A 72 0.93 16.76 -6.89
C ALA A 72 0.44 17.92 -6.00
N VAL A 73 -0.76 17.81 -5.44
CA VAL A 73 -1.31 18.78 -4.47
C VAL A 73 -0.46 18.82 -3.19
N LEU A 74 -0.04 17.66 -2.67
CA LEU A 74 0.86 17.62 -1.50
C LEU A 74 2.22 18.25 -1.82
N LEU A 75 2.80 17.95 -2.99
CA LEU A 75 4.05 18.57 -3.43
C LEU A 75 3.92 20.09 -3.61
N ALA A 76 2.80 20.58 -4.14
CA ALA A 76 2.56 22.02 -4.26
C ALA A 76 2.54 22.70 -2.87
N GLY A 77 1.99 22.04 -1.85
CA GLY A 77 2.06 22.49 -0.46
C GLY A 77 3.49 22.50 0.08
N VAL A 78 4.29 21.48 -0.24
CA VAL A 78 5.71 21.37 0.13
C VAL A 78 6.53 22.51 -0.48
N PHE A 79 6.35 22.79 -1.78
CA PHE A 79 7.05 23.88 -2.47
C PHE A 79 6.67 25.25 -1.93
N ARG A 80 5.37 25.53 -1.73
CA ARG A 80 4.93 26.80 -1.11
C ARG A 80 5.49 27.01 0.29
N LEU A 81 5.59 25.94 1.08
CA LEU A 81 6.20 26.02 2.40
C LEU A 81 7.72 26.25 2.30
N GLY A 82 8.39 25.66 1.31
CA GLY A 82 9.80 25.94 1.00
C GLY A 82 10.03 27.40 0.65
N ASP A 83 9.23 27.96 -0.25
CA ASP A 83 9.27 29.38 -0.63
C ASP A 83 9.10 30.30 0.60
N ALA A 84 8.12 29.99 1.46
CA ALA A 84 7.84 30.77 2.66
C ALA A 84 8.94 30.69 3.74
N LEU A 85 9.68 29.58 3.79
CA LEU A 85 10.77 29.34 4.74
C LEU A 85 12.15 29.64 4.14
N HIS A 86 12.23 30.03 2.87
CA HIS A 86 13.47 30.17 2.10
C HIS A 86 14.35 28.90 2.11
N VAL A 87 13.73 27.73 1.99
CA VAL A 87 14.41 26.43 1.95
C VAL A 87 14.28 25.83 0.54
N ALA A 88 15.38 25.32 -0.01
CA ALA A 88 15.42 24.70 -1.33
C ALA A 88 14.45 23.51 -1.45
N ASP A 89 13.86 23.34 -2.63
CA ASP A 89 12.83 22.33 -2.90
C ASP A 89 13.31 20.91 -2.64
N GLU A 90 14.55 20.58 -2.99
CA GLU A 90 15.12 19.25 -2.75
C GLU A 90 15.17 18.92 -1.26
N THR A 91 15.48 19.93 -0.44
CA THR A 91 15.53 19.81 1.02
C THR A 91 14.12 19.65 1.60
N MET A 92 13.15 20.41 1.09
CA MET A 92 11.75 20.31 1.51
C MET A 92 11.12 18.97 1.12
N VAL A 93 11.41 18.47 -0.08
CA VAL A 93 10.97 17.14 -0.54
C VAL A 93 11.65 16.03 0.26
N LEU A 94 12.92 16.17 0.63
CA LEU A 94 13.59 15.26 1.56
C LEU A 94 12.91 15.24 2.94
N ALA A 95 12.67 16.42 3.52
CA ALA A 95 12.01 16.56 4.81
C ALA A 95 10.59 15.96 4.79
N PHE A 96 9.83 16.21 3.72
CA PHE A 96 8.50 15.62 3.51
C PHE A 96 8.53 14.10 3.48
N ARG A 97 9.48 13.50 2.77
CA ARG A 97 9.64 12.03 2.73
C ARG A 97 9.98 11.45 4.09
N LEU A 98 10.91 12.07 4.83
CA LEU A 98 11.26 11.65 6.19
C LEU A 98 10.06 11.76 7.14
N LEU A 99 9.28 12.84 7.05
CA LEU A 99 8.03 13.00 7.79
C LEU A 99 7.07 11.84 7.50
N CYS A 100 6.85 11.50 6.23
CA CYS A 100 5.98 10.38 5.85
C CYS A 100 6.46 9.03 6.42
N VAL A 101 7.77 8.76 6.39
CA VAL A 101 8.37 7.56 6.98
C VAL A 101 8.10 7.50 8.48
N GLY A 102 8.39 8.59 9.21
CA GLY A 102 8.17 8.67 10.65
C GLY A 102 6.70 8.44 11.02
N LEU A 103 5.78 9.08 10.28
CA LEU A 103 4.34 8.90 10.46
C LEU A 103 3.92 7.45 10.20
N ALA A 104 4.42 6.81 9.15
CA ALA A 104 4.10 5.42 8.83
C ALA A 104 4.48 4.46 9.98
N VAL A 105 5.68 4.61 10.56
CA VAL A 105 6.13 3.78 11.70
C VAL A 105 5.24 4.00 12.93
N VAL A 106 4.91 5.26 13.25
CA VAL A 106 4.02 5.59 14.38
C VAL A 106 2.62 5.01 14.19
N LEU A 107 2.09 5.06 12.96
CA LEU A 107 0.76 4.53 12.65
C LEU A 107 0.73 3.00 12.69
N ILE A 108 1.79 2.31 12.23
CA ILE A 108 1.94 0.86 12.40
C ILE A 108 2.02 0.50 13.89
N TYR A 109 2.78 1.24 14.68
CA TYR A 109 2.79 1.07 16.15
C TYR A 109 1.37 1.24 16.71
N GLY A 110 0.66 2.30 16.32
CA GLY A 110 -0.73 2.55 16.74
C GLY A 110 -1.68 1.40 16.39
N LEU A 111 -1.58 0.85 15.17
CA LEU A 111 -2.33 -0.32 14.71
C LEU A 111 -1.99 -1.55 15.57
N ALA A 112 -0.70 -1.81 15.80
CA ALA A 112 -0.25 -2.93 16.64
C ALA A 112 -0.73 -2.78 18.10
N ARG A 113 -0.82 -1.55 18.61
CA ARG A 113 -1.32 -1.25 19.96
C ARG A 113 -2.81 -1.56 20.16
N LEU A 114 -3.57 -1.72 19.09
CA LEU A 114 -4.96 -2.20 19.17
C LEU A 114 -5.03 -3.65 19.67
N LEU A 115 -3.97 -4.45 19.49
CA LEU A 115 -3.91 -5.86 19.88
C LEU A 115 -2.89 -6.14 20.99
N TRP A 116 -1.74 -5.49 20.92
CA TRP A 116 -0.56 -5.89 21.69
C TRP A 116 -0.20 -4.86 22.75
N SER A 117 0.45 -5.30 23.83
CA SER A 117 1.05 -4.40 24.81
C SER A 117 2.07 -3.44 24.17
N PRO A 118 2.40 -2.29 24.81
CA PRO A 118 3.36 -1.33 24.26
C PRO A 118 4.68 -1.95 23.78
N ARG A 119 5.26 -2.86 24.57
CA ARG A 119 6.53 -3.52 24.22
C ARG A 119 6.40 -4.43 23.00
N ALA A 120 5.32 -5.21 22.94
CA ALA A 120 5.08 -6.11 21.81
C ALA A 120 4.75 -5.32 20.52
N ALA A 121 4.04 -4.20 20.64
CA ALA A 121 3.72 -3.33 19.50
C ALA A 121 4.95 -2.65 18.87
N LEU A 122 6.11 -2.65 19.54
CA LEU A 122 7.37 -2.21 18.93
C LEU A 122 7.86 -3.16 17.85
N ILE A 123 7.53 -4.46 17.92
CA ILE A 123 8.04 -5.46 16.98
C ILE A 123 7.59 -5.14 15.54
N PRO A 124 6.27 -4.92 15.24
CA PRO A 124 5.86 -4.53 13.89
C PRO A 124 6.44 -3.19 13.43
N ALA A 125 6.56 -2.22 14.35
CA ALA A 125 7.09 -0.90 14.04
C ALA A 125 8.58 -0.95 13.64
N VAL A 126 9.39 -1.69 14.40
CA VAL A 126 10.82 -1.91 14.11
C VAL A 126 10.98 -2.77 12.85
N ALA A 127 10.14 -3.79 12.67
CA ALA A 127 10.16 -4.62 11.46
C ALA A 127 9.90 -3.79 10.20
N TRP A 128 8.95 -2.84 10.25
CA TRP A 128 8.69 -1.91 9.14
C TRP A 128 9.81 -0.90 8.93
N MET A 129 10.31 -0.30 10.01
CA MET A 129 11.41 0.68 9.98
C MET A 129 12.69 0.09 9.36
N THR A 130 12.90 -1.21 9.50
CA THR A 130 14.06 -1.93 8.95
C THR A 130 13.73 -2.72 7.68
N TYR A 131 12.50 -2.62 7.16
CA TYR A 131 12.08 -3.36 5.99
C TYR A 131 12.74 -2.79 4.72
N PRO A 132 13.63 -3.55 4.05
CA PRO A 132 14.47 -3.00 2.99
C PRO A 132 13.67 -2.43 1.82
N PHE A 133 12.51 -3.00 1.50
CA PHE A 133 11.70 -2.52 0.37
C PHE A 133 10.94 -1.24 0.71
N ALA A 134 10.53 -1.02 1.96
CA ALA A 134 10.00 0.27 2.38
C ALA A 134 11.10 1.34 2.40
N LEU A 135 12.29 1.01 2.91
CA LEU A 135 13.46 1.90 2.90
C LEU A 135 13.88 2.28 1.47
N TRP A 136 13.88 1.32 0.56
CA TRP A 136 14.17 1.54 -0.86
C TRP A 136 13.11 2.42 -1.53
N LEU A 137 11.83 2.13 -1.31
CA LEU A 137 10.72 2.86 -1.90
C LEU A 137 10.69 4.33 -1.47
N THR A 138 11.03 4.59 -0.21
CA THR A 138 10.97 5.92 0.40
C THR A 138 12.18 6.80 0.09
N LYS A 139 13.26 6.22 -0.47
CA LYS A 139 14.43 6.96 -0.95
C LYS A 139 14.14 7.88 -2.14
N GLN A 140 12.98 7.73 -2.79
CA GLN A 140 12.56 8.48 -3.98
C GLN A 140 11.27 9.27 -3.69
N PRO A 141 11.06 10.43 -4.33
CA PRO A 141 9.84 11.22 -4.20
C PRO A 141 8.69 10.62 -5.02
N ASN A 142 8.29 9.39 -4.68
CA ASN A 142 7.20 8.71 -5.33
C ASN A 142 5.88 8.86 -4.54
N SER A 143 4.75 8.66 -5.23
CA SER A 143 3.41 8.75 -4.62
C SER A 143 3.17 7.74 -3.50
N GLU A 144 3.92 6.63 -3.43
CA GLU A 144 3.83 5.69 -2.32
C GLU A 144 4.21 6.31 -0.98
N VAL A 145 5.14 7.27 -0.98
CA VAL A 145 5.69 7.82 0.25
C VAL A 145 4.60 8.51 1.09
N PRO A 146 3.78 9.43 0.54
CA PRO A 146 2.63 9.96 1.25
C PRO A 146 1.43 9.02 1.29
N PHE A 147 1.30 8.09 0.35
CA PHE A 147 0.21 7.10 0.36
C PHE A 147 0.24 6.21 1.61
N ILE A 148 1.43 5.70 1.98
CA ILE A 148 1.61 4.76 3.09
C ILE A 148 1.07 5.30 4.43
N PRO A 149 1.47 6.49 4.92
CA PRO A 149 0.93 7.00 6.18
C PRO A 149 -0.56 7.34 6.09
N VAL A 150 -1.06 7.85 4.96
CA VAL A 150 -2.51 8.11 4.80
C VAL A 150 -3.31 6.81 4.82
N PHE A 151 -2.81 5.76 4.16
CA PHE A 151 -3.37 4.41 4.20
C PHE A 151 -3.39 3.86 5.63
N PHE A 152 -2.28 3.91 6.37
CA PHE A 152 -2.26 3.41 7.75
C PHE A 152 -3.11 4.25 8.70
N ALA A 153 -3.26 5.55 8.47
CA ALA A 153 -4.18 6.39 9.22
C ALA A 153 -5.64 5.94 8.98
N ALA A 154 -6.02 5.69 7.72
CA ALA A 154 -7.34 5.14 7.37
C ALA A 154 -7.58 3.81 8.09
N MET A 155 -6.59 2.90 8.06
CA MET A 155 -6.66 1.61 8.73
C MET A 155 -6.77 1.74 10.26
N LEU A 156 -5.99 2.65 10.86
CA LEU A 156 -6.01 2.86 12.30
C LEU A 156 -7.37 3.36 12.78
N VAL A 157 -7.91 4.39 12.12
CA VAL A 157 -9.22 4.95 12.44
C VAL A 157 -10.32 3.90 12.24
N PHE A 158 -10.25 3.14 11.14
CA PHE A 158 -11.20 2.07 10.82
C PHE A 158 -11.19 0.95 11.89
N TRP A 159 -10.03 0.37 12.17
CA TRP A 159 -9.91 -0.73 13.12
C TRP A 159 -10.21 -0.29 14.54
N TRP A 160 -9.85 0.94 14.92
CA TRP A 160 -10.20 1.50 16.20
C TRP A 160 -11.72 1.63 16.37
N ALA A 161 -12.45 2.03 15.32
CA ALA A 161 -13.91 2.08 15.32
C ALA A 161 -14.52 0.67 15.38
N LEU A 162 -14.02 -0.26 14.55
CA LEU A 162 -14.57 -1.60 14.39
C LEU A 162 -14.35 -2.50 15.62
N LEU A 163 -13.22 -2.36 16.31
CA LEU A 163 -12.88 -3.16 17.49
C LEU A 163 -13.47 -2.62 18.79
N ARG A 164 -13.99 -1.39 18.82
CA ARG A 164 -14.63 -0.84 20.01
C ARG A 164 -16.06 -1.38 20.18
N GLU A 165 -16.21 -2.35 21.08
CA GLU A 165 -17.46 -3.08 21.34
C GLU A 165 -18.60 -2.23 21.93
N ARG A 166 -18.32 -1.01 22.42
CA ARG A 166 -19.30 -0.15 23.13
C ARG A 166 -19.78 1.08 22.35
N GLY A 167 -19.51 1.16 21.06
CA GLY A 167 -19.71 2.39 20.28
C GLY A 167 -20.95 2.43 19.39
N GLY A 168 -22.13 1.99 19.85
CA GLY A 168 -23.36 2.34 19.13
C GLY A 168 -23.58 3.86 19.20
N GLY A 169 -23.73 4.56 18.07
CA GLY A 169 -24.10 5.98 18.03
C GLY A 169 -23.31 6.85 17.05
N ALA A 170 -23.62 8.15 17.06
CA ALA A 170 -23.11 9.15 16.11
C ALA A 170 -21.58 9.24 16.09
N ARG A 171 -20.92 9.09 17.26
CA ARG A 171 -19.45 9.12 17.35
C ARG A 171 -18.80 8.00 16.55
N ALA A 172 -19.33 6.78 16.57
CA ALA A 172 -18.77 5.69 15.76
C ALA A 172 -18.99 5.94 14.27
N GLY A 173 -20.16 6.47 13.89
CA GLY A 173 -20.43 6.89 12.51
C GLY A 173 -19.39 7.89 11.99
N ALA A 174 -19.00 8.88 12.80
CA ALA A 174 -17.97 9.85 12.45
C ALA A 174 -16.59 9.19 12.18
N PHE A 175 -16.20 8.16 12.93
CA PHE A 175 -14.95 7.44 12.66
C PHE A 175 -15.01 6.62 11.37
N TYR A 176 -16.13 5.98 11.05
CA TYR A 176 -16.30 5.30 9.76
C TYR A 176 -16.27 6.28 8.59
N LEU A 177 -16.94 7.43 8.72
CA LEU A 177 -16.88 8.50 7.72
C LEU A 177 -15.45 9.04 7.55
N ALA A 178 -14.74 9.28 8.66
CA ALA A 178 -13.34 9.73 8.64
C ALA A 178 -12.39 8.70 8.03
N ALA A 179 -12.58 7.41 8.33
CA ALA A 179 -11.82 6.33 7.70
C ALA A 179 -12.10 6.26 6.20
N GLY A 180 -13.35 6.46 5.78
CA GLY A 180 -13.75 6.63 4.39
C GLY A 180 -13.06 7.80 3.72
N ALA A 181 -13.07 8.98 4.35
CA ALA A 181 -12.42 10.18 3.83
C ALA A 181 -10.90 10.00 3.67
N LEU A 182 -10.22 9.38 4.64
CA LEU A 182 -8.80 9.04 4.53
C LEU A 182 -8.53 8.00 3.43
N SER A 183 -9.45 7.05 3.22
CA SER A 183 -9.40 6.12 2.10
C SER A 183 -9.54 6.84 0.75
N GLY A 184 -10.47 7.80 0.64
CA GLY A 184 -10.59 8.68 -0.53
C GLY A 184 -9.36 9.55 -0.75
N ALA A 185 -8.72 10.05 0.30
CA ALA A 185 -7.45 10.77 0.19
C ALA A 185 -6.33 9.84 -0.32
N ALA A 186 -6.26 8.59 0.17
CA ALA A 186 -5.34 7.60 -0.34
C ALA A 186 -5.59 7.27 -1.83
N MET A 187 -6.85 7.21 -2.27
CA MET A 187 -7.25 7.06 -3.67
C MET A 187 -6.74 8.23 -4.54
N LEU A 188 -6.91 9.46 -4.06
CA LEU A 188 -6.42 10.67 -4.74
C LEU A 188 -4.89 10.73 -4.77
N ILE A 189 -4.16 10.08 -3.87
CA ILE A 189 -2.70 9.97 -3.96
C ILE A 189 -2.31 8.86 -4.94
N ARG A 190 -3.03 7.73 -4.91
CA ARG A 190 -2.68 6.55 -5.68
C ARG A 190 -3.91 5.70 -6.04
N PRO A 191 -4.09 5.36 -7.33
CA PRO A 191 -5.30 4.67 -7.80
C PRO A 191 -5.37 3.21 -7.32
N ALA A 192 -4.27 2.66 -6.79
CA ALA A 192 -4.25 1.32 -6.19
C ALA A 192 -5.23 1.15 -5.00
N ALA A 193 -5.75 2.25 -4.45
CA ALA A 193 -6.77 2.23 -3.40
C ALA A 193 -8.21 2.41 -3.88
N LEU A 194 -8.50 2.46 -5.19
CA LEU A 194 -9.83 2.78 -5.75
C LEU A 194 -11.00 1.94 -5.15
N GLY A 195 -10.75 0.69 -4.76
CA GLY A 195 -11.73 -0.22 -4.16
C GLY A 195 -11.62 -0.37 -2.64
N LEU A 196 -10.71 0.36 -1.98
CA LEU A 196 -10.40 0.15 -0.56
C LEU A 196 -11.60 0.42 0.36
N SER A 197 -12.39 1.46 0.10
CA SER A 197 -13.57 1.77 0.93
C SER A 197 -14.67 0.71 0.82
N ILE A 198 -14.82 0.08 -0.35
CA ILE A 198 -15.73 -1.05 -0.55
C ILE A 198 -15.26 -2.26 0.25
N VAL A 199 -13.97 -2.59 0.18
CA VAL A 199 -13.38 -3.69 0.99
C VAL A 199 -13.58 -3.42 2.48
N MET A 200 -13.36 -2.19 2.94
CA MET A 200 -13.61 -1.79 4.32
C MET A 200 -15.10 -1.92 4.71
N ALA A 201 -16.03 -1.55 3.83
CA ALA A 201 -17.46 -1.76 4.07
C ALA A 201 -17.81 -3.25 4.21
N LEU A 202 -17.24 -4.12 3.35
CA LEU A 202 -17.37 -5.57 3.48
C LEU A 202 -16.81 -6.07 4.81
N LEU A 203 -15.67 -5.53 5.26
CA LEU A 203 -15.10 -5.87 6.57
C LEU A 203 -16.03 -5.49 7.73
N VAL A 204 -16.74 -4.37 7.64
CA VAL A 204 -17.77 -4.02 8.65
C VAL A 204 -18.86 -5.09 8.68
N LEU A 205 -19.36 -5.52 7.52
CA LEU A 205 -20.41 -6.54 7.44
C LEU A 205 -19.96 -7.88 8.05
N LEU A 206 -18.74 -8.31 7.71
CA LEU A 206 -18.18 -9.61 8.07
C LEU A 206 -17.62 -9.67 9.51
N PHE A 207 -16.99 -8.59 9.99
CA PHE A 207 -16.19 -8.60 11.22
C PHE A 207 -16.70 -7.68 12.34
N ALA A 208 -17.75 -6.88 12.11
CA ALA A 208 -18.40 -6.19 13.23
C ALA A 208 -18.88 -7.19 14.28
N ALA A 209 -18.96 -6.74 15.54
CA ALA A 209 -19.38 -7.58 16.65
C ALA A 209 -20.73 -8.26 16.35
N ARG A 210 -20.90 -9.53 16.74
CA ARG A 210 -22.13 -10.29 16.46
C ARG A 210 -23.38 -9.60 17.00
N ALA A 211 -23.25 -8.91 18.14
CA ALA A 211 -24.31 -8.12 18.76
C ALA A 211 -24.73 -6.88 17.95
N THR A 212 -23.92 -6.41 17.00
CA THR A 212 -24.28 -5.28 16.13
C THR A 212 -25.30 -5.71 15.09
N ALA A 213 -26.49 -5.11 15.11
CA ALA A 213 -27.55 -5.37 14.14
C ALA A 213 -27.10 -5.11 12.69
N LEU A 214 -27.60 -5.91 11.74
CA LEU A 214 -27.24 -5.81 10.32
C LEU A 214 -27.46 -4.39 9.75
N ARG A 215 -28.58 -3.74 10.12
CA ARG A 215 -28.87 -2.35 9.71
C ARG A 215 -27.76 -1.38 10.10
N THR A 216 -27.22 -1.50 11.31
CA THR A 216 -26.12 -0.67 11.79
C THR A 216 -24.82 -0.98 11.05
N ARG A 217 -24.55 -2.26 10.72
CA ARG A 217 -23.39 -2.63 9.91
C ARG A 217 -23.47 -2.07 8.49
N LEU A 218 -24.65 -2.12 7.87
CA LEU A 218 -24.91 -1.53 6.56
C LEU A 218 -24.73 -0.01 6.60
N LEU A 219 -25.25 0.67 7.62
CA LEU A 219 -25.04 2.10 7.82
C LEU A 219 -23.56 2.45 7.94
N TYR A 220 -22.81 1.73 8.78
CA TYR A 220 -21.38 1.98 8.95
C TYR A 220 -20.58 1.69 7.66
N GLY A 221 -20.90 0.61 6.94
CA GLY A 221 -20.33 0.36 5.62
C GLY A 221 -20.64 1.48 4.62
N ALA A 222 -21.88 1.96 4.60
CA ALA A 222 -22.29 3.08 3.76
C ALA A 222 -21.57 4.38 4.13
N LEU A 223 -21.33 4.65 5.41
CA LEU A 223 -20.58 5.82 5.86
C LEU A 223 -19.10 5.78 5.43
N VAL A 224 -18.47 4.60 5.43
CA VAL A 224 -17.10 4.46 4.89
C VAL A 224 -17.07 4.78 3.39
N VAL A 225 -18.01 4.22 2.62
CA VAL A 225 -18.08 4.48 1.17
C VAL A 225 -18.39 5.95 0.91
N LEU A 226 -19.38 6.52 1.60
CA LEU A 226 -19.75 7.93 1.50
C LEU A 226 -18.55 8.86 1.79
N GLY A 227 -17.78 8.58 2.85
CA GLY A 227 -16.60 9.37 3.18
C GLY A 227 -15.58 9.39 2.04
N SER A 228 -15.36 8.25 1.36
CA SER A 228 -14.46 8.18 0.21
C SER A 228 -15.00 8.95 -1.01
N ILE A 229 -16.31 8.83 -1.29
CA ILE A 229 -16.97 9.54 -2.38
C ILE A 229 -16.87 11.05 -2.17
N LEU A 230 -17.15 11.55 -0.96
CA LEU A 230 -17.10 12.99 -0.67
C LEU A 230 -15.71 13.60 -0.92
N VAL A 231 -14.64 12.83 -0.73
CA VAL A 231 -13.27 13.29 -0.99
C VAL A 231 -12.90 13.20 -2.46
N VAL A 232 -13.32 12.14 -3.16
CA VAL A 232 -12.96 11.90 -4.57
C VAL A 232 -13.82 12.72 -5.53
N LEU A 233 -15.11 12.92 -5.22
CA LEU A 233 -16.10 13.54 -6.10
C LEU A 233 -15.70 14.92 -6.64
N PRO A 234 -15.10 15.85 -5.85
CA PRO A 234 -14.70 17.15 -6.38
C PRO A 234 -13.69 17.05 -7.53
N TRP A 235 -12.76 16.10 -7.45
CA TRP A 235 -11.79 15.84 -8.53
C TRP A 235 -12.48 15.27 -9.76
N GLU A 236 -13.30 14.23 -9.59
CA GLU A 236 -14.04 13.60 -10.69
C GLU A 236 -14.96 14.60 -11.40
N ALA A 237 -15.65 15.46 -10.65
CA ALA A 237 -16.50 16.51 -11.20
C ALA A 237 -15.68 17.51 -12.04
N ALA A 238 -14.50 17.90 -11.58
CA ALA A 238 -13.61 18.80 -12.32
C ALA A 238 -13.07 18.15 -13.61
N VAL A 239 -12.70 16.87 -13.56
CA VAL A 239 -12.26 16.11 -14.74
C VAL A 239 -13.40 15.98 -15.74
N TYR A 240 -14.60 15.60 -15.30
CA TYR A 240 -15.77 15.48 -16.16
C TYR A 240 -16.15 16.82 -16.81
N ALA A 241 -16.13 17.92 -16.05
CA ALA A 241 -16.43 19.24 -16.58
C ALA A 241 -15.45 19.72 -17.68
N ARG A 242 -14.21 19.22 -17.66
CA ARG A 242 -13.16 19.60 -18.63
C ARG A 242 -13.02 18.64 -19.81
N THR A 243 -13.34 17.37 -19.61
CA THR A 243 -13.09 16.29 -20.60
C THR A 243 -14.37 15.69 -21.17
N SER A 244 -15.53 15.95 -20.55
CA SER A 244 -16.80 15.26 -20.82
C SER A 244 -16.73 13.74 -20.71
N ALA A 245 -15.70 13.21 -20.05
CA ALA A 245 -15.45 11.79 -19.87
C ALA A 245 -15.40 11.42 -18.39
N ILE A 246 -15.89 10.22 -18.05
CA ILE A 246 -15.73 9.65 -16.72
C ILE A 246 -14.39 8.90 -16.72
N ILE A 247 -13.41 9.45 -16.01
CA ILE A 247 -12.05 8.90 -15.90
C ILE A 247 -11.80 8.58 -14.42
N PRO A 248 -12.09 7.35 -13.94
CA PRO A 248 -12.01 7.01 -12.52
C PRO A 248 -10.58 7.17 -12.00
N LEU A 249 -10.30 8.31 -11.38
CA LEU A 249 -9.03 8.80 -10.82
C LEU A 249 -7.85 8.94 -11.80
N SER A 250 -7.71 8.07 -12.80
CA SER A 250 -6.54 7.98 -13.66
C SER A 250 -6.88 7.44 -15.05
N SER A 251 -6.39 8.12 -16.09
CA SER A 251 -6.42 7.64 -17.48
C SER A 251 -5.29 6.64 -17.80
N GLY A 252 -4.33 6.45 -16.88
CA GLY A 252 -3.20 5.54 -17.04
C GLY A 252 -3.52 4.05 -16.85
N GLY A 253 -4.75 3.71 -16.46
CA GLY A 253 -5.19 2.34 -16.18
C GLY A 253 -4.90 1.35 -17.32
N PRO A 254 -5.44 1.55 -18.54
CA PRO A 254 -5.24 0.64 -19.66
C PRO A 254 -3.77 0.39 -19.98
N ALA A 255 -2.97 1.46 -20.05
CA ALA A 255 -1.54 1.38 -20.30
C ALA A 255 -0.80 0.56 -19.22
N THR A 256 -1.19 0.72 -17.95
CA THR A 256 -0.56 -0.02 -16.84
C THR A 256 -0.92 -1.50 -16.85
N ILE A 257 -2.17 -1.86 -17.19
CA ILE A 257 -2.59 -3.26 -17.35
C ILE A 257 -1.82 -3.89 -18.51
N TYR A 258 -1.79 -3.21 -19.65
CA TYR A 258 -1.06 -3.65 -20.84
C TYR A 258 0.45 -3.82 -20.58
N ASP A 259 1.09 -2.86 -19.91
CA ASP A 259 2.49 -2.96 -19.50
C ASP A 259 2.70 -4.20 -18.63
N GLY A 260 1.75 -4.49 -17.73
CA GLY A 260 1.78 -5.68 -16.89
C GLY A 260 1.58 -7.00 -17.64
N LEU A 261 1.07 -6.99 -18.87
CA LEU A 261 0.92 -8.15 -19.74
C LEU A 261 2.13 -8.36 -20.65
N THR A 262 2.97 -7.34 -20.83
CA THR A 262 4.15 -7.36 -21.73
C THR A 262 5.47 -7.14 -20.98
N PHE A 263 5.40 -7.03 -19.65
CA PHE A 263 6.47 -6.60 -18.74
C PHE A 263 7.76 -7.43 -18.71
N LEU A 264 7.81 -8.63 -19.29
CA LEU A 264 8.98 -9.53 -19.36
C LEU A 264 9.62 -9.53 -20.75
N ALA A 265 8.81 -9.50 -21.81
CA ALA A 265 9.24 -9.63 -23.19
C ALA A 265 9.69 -8.29 -23.81
N VAL A 266 9.03 -7.18 -23.48
CA VAL A 266 9.38 -5.88 -24.09
C VAL A 266 10.61 -5.30 -23.39
N PRO A 267 11.72 -5.11 -24.13
CA PRO A 267 12.94 -4.54 -23.57
C PRO A 267 12.70 -3.08 -23.17
N LYS A 268 13.32 -2.69 -22.06
CA LYS A 268 13.54 -1.28 -21.69
C LYS A 268 15.01 -1.17 -21.31
N ASP A 269 15.65 -0.04 -21.62
CA ASP A 269 17.11 0.12 -21.52
C ASP A 269 17.68 -0.21 -20.12
N TYR A 270 16.88 -0.07 -19.07
CA TYR A 270 17.26 -0.33 -17.68
C TYR A 270 16.87 -1.73 -17.15
N ARG A 271 16.20 -2.56 -17.95
CA ARG A 271 15.72 -3.89 -17.54
C ARG A 271 16.70 -4.98 -17.95
N ARG A 272 17.06 -5.84 -17.00
CA ARG A 272 17.84 -7.05 -17.31
C ARG A 272 16.95 -8.14 -17.90
N GLU A 273 17.48 -8.89 -18.85
CA GLU A 273 16.83 -10.10 -19.35
C GLU A 273 16.69 -11.14 -18.23
N VAL A 274 15.54 -11.81 -18.22
CA VAL A 274 15.22 -12.88 -17.27
C VAL A 274 14.74 -14.05 -18.09
N ALA A 275 15.21 -15.26 -17.75
CA ALA A 275 14.74 -16.48 -18.39
C ALA A 275 13.22 -16.61 -18.19
N ILE A 276 12.50 -16.65 -19.31
CA ILE A 276 11.06 -16.89 -19.37
C ILE A 276 10.82 -18.06 -20.32
N PRO A 277 9.77 -18.87 -20.09
CA PRO A 277 9.37 -19.89 -21.06
C PRO A 277 9.12 -19.26 -22.43
N GLU A 278 9.62 -19.89 -23.50
CA GLU A 278 9.49 -19.38 -24.88
C GLU A 278 8.02 -19.12 -25.25
N ASP A 279 7.12 -20.05 -24.91
CA ASP A 279 5.69 -19.90 -25.18
C ASP A 279 5.05 -18.70 -24.47
N VAL A 280 5.56 -18.32 -23.30
CA VAL A 280 5.13 -17.11 -22.60
C VAL A 280 5.71 -15.86 -23.26
N ALA A 281 6.96 -15.90 -23.73
CA ALA A 281 7.57 -14.79 -24.46
C ALA A 281 6.80 -14.49 -25.76
N ASP A 282 6.47 -15.52 -26.51
CA ASP A 282 5.70 -15.43 -27.76
C ASP A 282 4.32 -14.84 -27.52
N LEU A 283 3.60 -15.31 -26.50
CA LEU A 283 2.32 -14.74 -26.08
C LEU A 283 2.44 -13.25 -25.74
N MET A 284 3.48 -12.86 -24.99
CA MET A 284 3.68 -11.46 -24.60
C MET A 284 4.01 -10.58 -25.81
N TRP A 285 4.71 -11.10 -26.81
CA TRP A 285 4.96 -10.40 -28.08
C TRP A 285 3.70 -10.29 -28.94
N ALA A 286 2.87 -11.34 -29.02
CA ALA A 286 1.58 -11.28 -29.71
C ALA A 286 0.66 -10.20 -29.10
N ILE A 287 0.57 -10.16 -27.76
CA ILE A 287 -0.12 -9.07 -27.05
C ILE A 287 0.55 -7.72 -27.35
N HIS A 288 1.88 -7.70 -27.46
CA HIS A 288 2.62 -6.46 -27.72
C HIS A 288 2.25 -5.85 -29.08
N GLU A 289 2.24 -6.66 -30.14
CA GLU A 289 1.90 -6.24 -31.51
C GLU A 289 0.49 -5.64 -31.61
N ARG A 290 -0.44 -6.08 -30.75
CA ARG A 290 -1.82 -5.59 -30.68
C ARG A 290 -2.00 -4.36 -29.78
N ARG A 291 -0.93 -3.59 -29.52
CA ARG A 291 -0.97 -2.39 -28.63
C ARG A 291 -2.06 -1.39 -29.00
N ALA A 292 -2.28 -1.17 -30.30
CA ALA A 292 -3.24 -0.19 -30.79
C ALA A 292 -4.69 -0.53 -30.40
N GLU A 293 -5.01 -1.83 -30.23
CA GLU A 293 -6.32 -2.30 -29.78
C GLU A 293 -6.50 -2.12 -28.26
N ALA A 294 -5.40 -2.04 -27.51
CA ALA A 294 -5.36 -2.00 -26.05
C ALA A 294 -5.36 -0.58 -25.44
N THR A 295 -5.90 0.41 -26.17
CA THR A 295 -5.96 1.82 -25.72
C THR A 295 -7.01 2.06 -24.61
N THR A 296 -8.01 1.20 -24.51
CA THR A 296 -9.05 1.24 -23.48
C THR A 296 -9.00 -0.01 -22.60
N THR A 297 -9.55 0.07 -21.39
CA THR A 297 -9.63 -1.09 -20.49
C THR A 297 -10.38 -2.26 -21.15
N GLY A 298 -11.46 -1.97 -21.88
CA GLY A 298 -12.21 -2.99 -22.62
C GLY A 298 -11.38 -3.63 -23.73
N GLY A 299 -10.65 -2.82 -24.51
CA GLY A 299 -9.75 -3.30 -25.55
C GLY A 299 -8.65 -4.22 -25.01
N VAL A 300 -8.04 -3.87 -23.86
CA VAL A 300 -7.07 -4.75 -23.18
C VAL A 300 -7.69 -6.10 -22.84
N PHE A 301 -8.91 -6.14 -22.30
CA PHE A 301 -9.60 -7.39 -21.97
C PHE A 301 -9.97 -8.21 -23.20
N THR A 302 -10.35 -7.56 -24.31
CA THR A 302 -10.62 -8.25 -25.59
C THR A 302 -9.37 -8.93 -26.11
N VAL A 303 -8.24 -8.21 -26.21
CA VAL A 303 -6.95 -8.78 -26.61
C VAL A 303 -6.58 -9.94 -25.69
N LEU A 304 -6.71 -9.76 -24.37
CA LEU A 304 -6.42 -10.80 -23.40
C LEU A 304 -7.27 -12.06 -23.60
N ALA A 305 -8.57 -11.91 -23.85
CA ALA A 305 -9.50 -13.01 -24.03
C ALA A 305 -9.22 -13.77 -25.33
N ASP A 306 -8.86 -13.07 -26.40
CA ASP A 306 -8.50 -13.68 -27.68
C ASP A 306 -7.21 -14.50 -27.54
N GLU A 307 -6.15 -13.89 -26.99
CA GLU A 307 -4.86 -14.56 -26.82
C GLU A 307 -4.94 -15.74 -25.82
N ALA A 308 -5.78 -15.64 -24.78
CA ALA A 308 -6.04 -16.74 -23.85
C ALA A 308 -6.74 -17.93 -24.53
N ARG A 309 -7.53 -17.72 -25.58
CA ARG A 309 -8.15 -18.81 -26.37
C ARG A 309 -7.15 -19.44 -27.33
N VAL A 310 -6.25 -18.64 -27.92
CA VAL A 310 -5.23 -19.11 -28.85
C VAL A 310 -4.15 -19.92 -28.14
N ALA A 311 -3.64 -19.42 -27.00
CA ALA A 311 -2.54 -20.03 -26.25
C ALA A 311 -2.86 -20.22 -24.75
N PRO A 312 -3.85 -21.07 -24.38
CA PRO A 312 -4.33 -21.17 -23.00
C PRO A 312 -3.26 -21.62 -22.00
N ALA A 313 -2.35 -22.51 -22.41
CA ALA A 313 -1.26 -22.98 -21.54
C ALA A 313 -0.25 -21.86 -21.22
N ALA A 314 0.20 -21.11 -22.24
CA ALA A 314 1.08 -19.97 -22.08
C ALA A 314 0.42 -18.86 -21.24
N PHE A 315 -0.88 -18.64 -21.46
CA PHE A 315 -1.67 -17.69 -20.67
C PHE A 315 -1.72 -18.05 -19.19
N ILE A 316 -2.00 -19.32 -18.84
CA ILE A 316 -1.99 -19.79 -17.45
C ILE A 316 -0.59 -19.62 -16.84
N LYS A 317 0.48 -19.98 -17.57
CA LYS A 317 1.86 -19.76 -17.10
C LYS A 317 2.13 -18.28 -16.82
N LEU A 318 1.73 -17.38 -17.72
CA LEU A 318 1.87 -15.94 -17.53
C LEU A 318 1.13 -15.48 -16.27
N MET A 319 -0.12 -15.92 -16.06
CA MET A 319 -0.88 -15.57 -14.86
C MET A 319 -0.19 -16.08 -13.57
N LEU A 320 0.32 -17.32 -13.56
CA LEU A 320 1.07 -17.85 -12.41
C LEU A 320 2.36 -17.06 -12.14
N ILE A 321 3.08 -16.66 -13.20
CA ILE A 321 4.26 -15.80 -13.08
C ILE A 321 3.87 -14.46 -12.47
N LYS A 322 2.81 -13.80 -12.95
CA LYS A 322 2.32 -12.54 -12.39
C LYS A 322 1.93 -12.67 -10.92
N LEU A 323 1.22 -13.75 -10.57
CA LEU A 323 0.76 -14.03 -9.21
C LEU A 323 1.93 -14.15 -8.23
N ALA A 324 2.95 -14.93 -8.58
CA ALA A 324 4.15 -15.11 -7.77
C ALA A 324 5.01 -13.85 -7.73
N ARG A 325 5.27 -13.24 -8.90
CA ARG A 325 6.16 -12.08 -9.05
C ARG A 325 5.63 -10.82 -8.36
N SER A 326 4.33 -10.71 -8.11
CA SER A 326 3.76 -9.64 -7.29
C SER A 326 4.38 -9.53 -5.88
N TRP A 327 4.98 -10.60 -5.36
CA TRP A 327 5.60 -10.63 -4.03
C TRP A 327 7.10 -10.30 -4.02
N TYR A 328 7.80 -10.38 -5.15
CA TYR A 328 9.27 -10.19 -5.17
C TYR A 328 9.80 -9.47 -6.41
N GLY A 329 8.95 -9.23 -7.40
CA GLY A 329 9.30 -8.63 -8.66
C GLY A 329 9.71 -7.18 -8.49
N ILE A 330 10.81 -6.81 -9.12
CA ILE A 330 11.28 -5.43 -9.21
C ILE A 330 11.40 -5.05 -10.67
N ASP A 331 11.19 -3.77 -10.99
CA ASP A 331 11.09 -3.34 -12.39
C ASP A 331 12.40 -3.53 -13.16
N SER A 332 13.56 -3.28 -12.52
CA SER A 332 14.89 -3.48 -13.11
C SER A 332 15.31 -4.94 -13.29
N ARG A 333 14.65 -5.86 -12.57
CA ARG A 333 14.93 -7.31 -12.55
C ARG A 333 16.31 -7.75 -12.04
N VAL A 334 17.15 -6.83 -11.56
CA VAL A 334 18.54 -7.13 -11.17
C VAL A 334 18.66 -7.95 -9.89
N MET A 335 17.81 -7.68 -8.89
CA MET A 335 17.89 -8.19 -7.52
C MET A 335 16.67 -9.03 -7.11
N GLU A 336 16.03 -9.72 -8.06
CA GLU A 336 14.80 -10.49 -7.76
C GLU A 336 15.04 -11.68 -6.83
N ARG A 337 16.17 -12.39 -6.98
CA ARG A 337 16.50 -13.52 -6.09
C ARG A 337 16.73 -13.08 -4.63
N PRO A 338 17.60 -12.09 -4.33
CA PRO A 338 17.72 -11.55 -2.97
C PRO A 338 16.38 -11.04 -2.43
N THR A 339 15.62 -10.33 -3.27
CA THR A 339 14.29 -9.82 -2.90
C THR A 339 13.36 -10.95 -2.46
N LEU A 340 13.29 -12.03 -3.24
CA LEU A 340 12.49 -13.22 -2.94
C LEU A 340 12.90 -13.88 -1.62
N LEU A 341 14.21 -14.08 -1.39
CA LEU A 341 14.70 -14.71 -0.17
C LEU A 341 14.34 -13.92 1.09
N ILE A 342 14.54 -12.59 1.06
CA ILE A 342 14.15 -11.70 2.15
C ILE A 342 12.63 -11.76 2.34
N GLN A 343 11.87 -11.70 1.25
CA GLN A 343 10.42 -11.72 1.31
C GLN A 343 9.88 -13.00 1.95
N ILE A 344 10.44 -14.17 1.60
CA ILE A 344 10.05 -15.46 2.18
C ILE A 344 10.18 -15.43 3.71
N VAL A 345 11.27 -14.86 4.25
CA VAL A 345 11.44 -14.73 5.71
C VAL A 345 10.31 -13.93 6.34
N TYR A 346 9.99 -12.75 5.79
CA TYR A 346 8.90 -11.92 6.32
C TYR A 346 7.54 -12.61 6.20
N LEU A 347 7.26 -13.30 5.08
CA LEU A 347 6.00 -14.00 4.85
C LEU A 347 5.84 -15.23 5.77
N LEU A 348 6.91 -15.97 6.04
CA LEU A 348 6.91 -17.09 6.99
C LEU A 348 6.60 -16.59 8.42
N LEU A 349 7.26 -15.51 8.85
CA LEU A 349 7.02 -14.92 10.18
C LEU A 349 5.61 -14.32 10.28
N ALA A 350 5.13 -13.63 9.25
CA ALA A 350 3.77 -13.09 9.19
C ALA A 350 2.72 -14.20 9.24
N THR A 351 2.94 -15.30 8.52
CA THR A 351 2.07 -16.49 8.54
C THR A 351 2.05 -17.14 9.91
N TRP A 352 3.21 -17.36 10.54
CA TRP A 352 3.28 -17.92 11.90
C TRP A 352 2.54 -17.02 12.91
N GLY A 353 2.83 -15.72 12.91
CA GLY A 353 2.12 -14.76 13.75
C GLY A 353 0.60 -14.78 13.50
N THR A 354 0.18 -14.87 12.23
CA THR A 354 -1.23 -14.97 11.85
C THR A 354 -1.87 -16.21 12.46
N LEU A 355 -1.24 -17.38 12.35
CA LEU A 355 -1.75 -18.63 12.93
C LEU A 355 -1.91 -18.52 14.45
N TYR A 356 -0.98 -17.82 15.13
CA TYR A 356 -1.12 -17.52 16.55
C TYR A 356 -2.36 -16.66 16.83
N CYS A 357 -2.52 -15.53 16.14
CA CYS A 357 -3.65 -14.62 16.33
C CYS A 357 -5.01 -15.28 16.03
N VAL A 358 -5.08 -16.13 15.01
CA VAL A 358 -6.29 -16.88 14.65
C VAL A 358 -6.68 -17.83 15.78
N ARG A 359 -5.70 -18.52 16.38
CA ARG A 359 -5.92 -19.43 17.53
C ARG A 359 -6.36 -18.68 18.78
N GLN A 360 -5.88 -17.46 19.01
CA GLN A 360 -6.31 -16.62 20.15
C GLN A 360 -7.76 -16.10 19.99
N GLY A 361 -8.28 -16.01 18.76
CA GLY A 361 -9.65 -15.58 18.52
C GLY A 361 -9.88 -14.08 18.76
N GLY A 362 -11.13 -13.71 19.10
CA GLY A 362 -11.49 -12.36 19.53
C GLY A 362 -11.13 -11.22 18.56
N ALA A 363 -10.61 -10.11 19.10
CA ALA A 363 -10.18 -8.96 18.33
C ALA A 363 -8.98 -9.25 17.41
N ALA A 364 -8.04 -10.11 17.86
CA ALA A 364 -6.86 -10.48 17.08
C ALA A 364 -7.24 -11.20 15.79
N ARG A 365 -8.12 -12.20 15.87
CA ARG A 365 -8.63 -12.90 14.67
C ARG A 365 -9.37 -11.97 13.72
N ARG A 366 -10.19 -11.05 14.24
CA ARG A 366 -10.94 -10.08 13.43
C ARG A 366 -10.01 -9.13 12.66
N LEU A 367 -9.07 -8.49 13.37
CA LEU A 367 -8.13 -7.55 12.77
C LEU A 367 -7.22 -8.23 11.75
N ILE A 368 -6.61 -9.36 12.12
CA ILE A 368 -5.69 -10.05 11.21
C ILE A 368 -6.43 -10.67 10.02
N GLY A 369 -7.59 -11.30 10.24
CA GLY A 369 -8.41 -11.84 9.16
C GLY A 369 -8.88 -10.75 8.18
N GLY A 370 -9.30 -9.60 8.69
CA GLY A 370 -9.69 -8.49 7.82
C GLY A 370 -8.51 -7.85 7.09
N ASN A 371 -7.34 -7.77 7.72
CA ASN A 371 -6.13 -7.29 7.04
C ASN A 371 -5.72 -8.22 5.90
N TRP A 372 -5.90 -9.54 6.02
CA TRP A 372 -5.68 -10.45 4.90
C TRP A 372 -6.62 -10.18 3.73
N LEU A 373 -7.89 -9.79 3.96
CA LEU A 373 -8.77 -9.38 2.87
C LEU A 373 -8.26 -8.13 2.15
N ILE A 374 -7.68 -7.18 2.89
CA ILE A 374 -7.05 -5.98 2.31
C ILE A 374 -5.79 -6.37 1.53
N VAL A 375 -4.96 -7.26 2.08
CA VAL A 375 -3.77 -7.79 1.39
C VAL A 375 -4.17 -8.47 0.07
N PHE A 376 -5.21 -9.31 0.09
CA PHE A 376 -5.72 -9.95 -1.12
C PHE A 376 -6.28 -8.95 -2.13
N TYR A 377 -6.93 -7.88 -1.68
CA TYR A 377 -7.35 -6.79 -2.55
C TYR A 377 -6.15 -6.12 -3.25
N PHE A 378 -5.11 -5.72 -2.50
CA PHE A 378 -3.91 -5.12 -3.11
C PHE A 378 -3.16 -6.10 -4.01
N TRP A 379 -3.15 -7.39 -3.65
CA TRP A 379 -2.56 -8.43 -4.47
C TRP A 379 -3.31 -8.62 -5.78
N ALA A 380 -4.64 -8.64 -5.75
CA ALA A 380 -5.47 -8.69 -6.95
C ALA A 380 -5.27 -7.45 -7.83
N MET A 381 -5.20 -6.25 -7.23
CA MET A 381 -4.89 -5.02 -7.98
C MET A 381 -3.51 -5.10 -8.65
N THR A 382 -2.48 -5.53 -7.91
CA THR A 382 -1.11 -5.69 -8.40
C THR A 382 -1.03 -6.72 -9.53
N PHE A 383 -1.77 -7.83 -9.38
CA PHE A 383 -1.91 -8.87 -10.39
C PHE A 383 -2.56 -8.34 -11.67
N THR A 384 -3.62 -7.53 -11.57
CA THR A 384 -4.30 -6.93 -12.73
C THR A 384 -3.38 -5.97 -13.47
N VAL A 385 -2.57 -5.19 -12.75
CA VAL A 385 -1.63 -4.24 -13.34
C VAL A 385 -0.25 -4.88 -13.57
N ILE A 386 0.83 -4.23 -13.14
CA ILE A 386 2.20 -4.72 -13.22
C ILE A 386 2.53 -5.48 -11.93
N PRO A 387 3.00 -6.74 -11.99
CA PRO A 387 3.24 -7.60 -10.83
C PRO A 387 4.54 -7.23 -10.09
N LEU A 388 4.58 -6.04 -9.50
CA LEU A 388 5.74 -5.52 -8.76
C LEU A 388 5.50 -5.52 -7.26
N LEU A 389 6.53 -5.91 -6.49
CA LEU A 389 6.55 -5.80 -5.03
C LEU A 389 6.30 -4.37 -4.53
N ARG A 390 6.63 -3.36 -5.36
CA ARG A 390 6.34 -1.94 -5.11
C ARG A 390 4.86 -1.70 -4.73
N TYR A 391 3.91 -2.40 -5.36
CA TYR A 391 2.48 -2.25 -5.06
C TYR A 391 2.03 -3.03 -3.82
N MET A 392 2.73 -4.11 -3.47
CA MET A 392 2.49 -4.89 -2.25
C MET A 392 3.16 -4.31 -1.01
N THR A 393 4.17 -3.46 -1.18
CA THR A 393 4.96 -2.89 -0.07
C THR A 393 4.09 -2.21 1.00
N PRO A 394 3.09 -1.37 0.68
CA PRO A 394 2.24 -0.76 1.71
C PRO A 394 1.50 -1.77 2.60
N VAL A 395 1.00 -2.88 2.03
CA VAL A 395 0.25 -3.88 2.82
C VAL A 395 1.15 -4.81 3.65
N MET A 396 2.46 -4.79 3.41
CA MET A 396 3.40 -5.52 4.26
C MET A 396 3.41 -5.01 5.70
N GLY A 397 3.15 -3.72 5.93
CA GLY A 397 2.98 -3.17 7.27
C GLY A 397 1.82 -3.83 8.04
N LEU A 398 0.73 -4.20 7.34
CA LEU A 398 -0.39 -4.93 7.92
C LEU A 398 -0.03 -6.38 8.22
N LEU A 399 0.75 -7.03 7.35
CA LEU A 399 1.27 -8.39 7.55
C LEU A 399 2.32 -8.50 8.66
N MET A 400 2.92 -7.38 9.07
CA MET A 400 3.85 -7.31 10.21
C MET A 400 3.13 -7.19 11.55
N LEU A 401 1.87 -6.74 11.60
CA LEU A 401 1.10 -6.62 12.84
C LEU A 401 1.02 -7.90 13.71
N PRO A 402 0.93 -9.12 13.16
CA PRO A 402 0.90 -10.34 13.95
C PRO A 402 2.27 -10.86 14.40
N LEU A 403 3.40 -10.22 14.05
CA LEU A 403 4.74 -10.68 14.42
C LEU A 403 4.97 -10.95 15.92
N PRO A 404 4.39 -10.18 16.86
CA PRO A 404 4.49 -10.53 18.30
C PRO A 404 3.96 -11.93 18.64
N GLY A 405 3.03 -12.47 17.83
CA GLY A 405 2.52 -13.84 17.98
C GLY A 405 3.61 -14.90 17.84
N VAL A 406 4.66 -14.66 17.05
CA VAL A 406 5.82 -15.57 16.95
C VAL A 406 6.53 -15.65 18.29
N TYR A 407 6.86 -14.50 18.89
CA TYR A 407 7.50 -14.42 20.20
C TYR A 407 6.66 -15.10 21.29
N TYR A 408 5.37 -14.80 21.38
CA TYR A 408 4.50 -15.43 22.37
C TYR A 408 4.33 -16.94 22.16
N SER A 409 4.29 -17.41 20.92
CA SER A 409 4.23 -18.84 20.63
C SER A 409 5.48 -19.59 21.08
N LEU A 410 6.67 -18.99 20.92
CA LEU A 410 7.94 -19.55 21.37
C LEU A 410 8.01 -19.64 22.90
N ILE A 411 7.53 -18.62 23.62
CA ILE A 411 7.45 -18.64 25.09
C ILE A 411 6.53 -19.76 25.57
N ALA A 412 5.33 -19.84 25.01
CA ALA A 412 4.36 -20.86 25.40
C ALA A 412 4.90 -22.28 25.16
N TRP A 413 5.62 -22.49 24.06
CA TRP A 413 6.27 -23.76 23.77
C TRP A 413 7.38 -24.12 24.76
N ARG A 414 8.22 -23.15 25.15
CA ARG A 414 9.26 -23.35 26.18
C ARG A 414 8.66 -23.71 27.54
N GLN A 415 7.60 -23.02 27.96
CA GLN A 415 6.93 -23.30 29.24
C GLN A 415 6.33 -24.71 29.29
N LYS A 416 5.69 -25.17 28.21
CA LYS A 416 5.17 -26.55 28.13
C LYS A 416 6.27 -27.61 28.25
N ARG A 417 7.45 -27.37 27.67
CA ARG A 417 8.60 -28.29 27.78
C ARG A 417 9.11 -28.39 29.21
N VAL A 418 9.24 -27.27 29.92
CA VAL A 418 9.74 -27.25 31.31
C VAL A 418 8.78 -27.98 32.26
N ILE A 419 7.47 -27.83 32.07
CA ILE A 419 6.46 -28.50 32.90
C ILE A 419 6.39 -30.00 32.58
N GLY A 420 6.59 -30.39 31.32
CA GLY A 420 6.60 -31.81 30.90
C GLY A 420 7.83 -32.61 31.32
N THR A 421 8.90 -31.97 31.81
CA THR A 421 10.14 -32.63 32.28
C THR A 421 10.18 -32.88 33.79
N VAL A 422 9.18 -32.42 34.55
CA VAL A 422 9.04 -32.80 35.96
C VAL A 422 8.19 -34.09 36.00
N SER A 423 8.86 -35.24 36.08
CA SER A 423 8.19 -36.54 36.30
C SER A 423 7.36 -36.47 37.59
N PRO A 424 6.14 -37.02 37.61
CA PRO A 424 5.42 -37.29 38.86
C PRO A 424 6.04 -38.51 39.53
N ASP A 425 7.26 -38.37 40.04
CA ASP A 425 7.83 -39.34 40.98
C ASP A 425 7.43 -38.89 42.39
N TYR A 426 6.21 -39.22 42.79
CA TYR A 426 5.78 -39.38 44.18
C TYR A 426 4.76 -40.51 44.28
#